data_AF-A0A969BHG6-F1
#
_entry.id   AF-A0A969BHG6-F1
#
_cell.length_a   1.000
_cell.length_b   1.000
_cell.length_c   1.000
_cell.angle_alpha   90.00
_cell.angle_beta   90.00
_cell.angle_gamma   90.00
#
_symmetry.space_group_name_H-M   'P 1'
#
loop_
_entity.id
_entity.type
_entity.pdbx_description
1 polymer ?
#
loop_
_entity_poly.entity_id
_entity_poly.type
_entity_poly.pdbx_seq_one_letter_code
_entity_poly.pdbx_strand_id
1 'polypeptide(L)'
;MESPAMRMLLGKLRCEDYLTLVAASSIIRPGVARSGMMRAYIERFHAVRNGGTYESVHPKMDELMAETYGVMVYQEDVIKVAHEFAGLTLTEADVLRRGMSGKFRSREEFKRVAERFFANCQERGYDRLVAERVWFEIESFSGYSFAKGHSASYAVESYQSLFLKAHYPLEFMVGVINNFGGFYRTEFYFHEARMNGGVIEAPCVNSSDYLTTISGNRIYIGFIHVKSLEAGIGKRIHVERERNGLLRASTILFVASGWRWSKCAC
;
A
#
# COMPACT_ATOMS: atom_id res chain seq x y z
N MET A 1 2.93 -0.53 -0.48
CA MET A 1 4.06 -1.15 0.25
C MET A 1 5.43 -0.72 -0.26
N GLU A 2 5.58 -0.39 -1.55
CA GLU A 2 6.90 -0.17 -2.17
C GLU A 2 7.58 1.16 -1.86
N SER A 3 6.86 2.18 -1.38
CA SER A 3 7.46 3.50 -1.14
C SER A 3 8.61 3.43 -0.12
N PRO A 4 9.68 4.25 -0.27
CA PRO A 4 10.82 4.23 0.65
C PRO A 4 10.41 4.39 2.12
N ALA A 5 9.50 5.32 2.41
CA ALA A 5 9.00 5.56 3.76
C ALA A 5 8.26 4.34 4.33
N MET A 6 7.43 3.68 3.51
CA MET A 6 6.74 2.46 3.93
C MET A 6 7.72 1.30 4.16
N ARG A 7 8.68 1.09 3.25
CA ARG A 7 9.72 0.05 3.42
C ARG A 7 10.52 0.26 4.70
N MET A 8 10.88 1.51 5.02
CA MET A 8 11.54 1.85 6.27
C MET A 8 10.66 1.55 7.48
N LEU A 9 9.37 1.87 7.44
CA LEU A 9 8.44 1.58 8.53
C LEU A 9 8.28 0.08 8.75
N LEU A 10 8.07 -0.70 7.69
CA LEU A 10 7.96 -2.16 7.76
C LEU A 10 9.23 -2.78 8.36
N GLY A 11 10.41 -2.27 7.98
CA GLY A 11 11.68 -2.67 8.57
C GLY A 11 11.80 -2.32 10.05
N LYS A 12 11.39 -1.11 10.46
CA LYS A 12 11.34 -0.70 11.86
C LYS A 12 10.41 -1.57 12.70
N LEU A 13 9.27 -1.97 12.14
CA LEU A 13 8.31 -2.84 12.81
C LEU A 13 8.73 -4.31 12.80
N ARG A 14 9.72 -4.72 12.00
CA ARG A 14 9.99 -6.15 11.73
C ARG A 14 8.68 -6.88 11.43
N CYS A 15 7.92 -6.32 10.48
CA CYS A 15 6.57 -6.76 10.17
C CYS A 15 6.56 -8.23 9.71
N GLU A 16 5.89 -9.10 10.46
CA GLU A 16 5.85 -10.55 10.23
C GLU A 16 4.43 -11.09 10.03
N ASP A 17 3.40 -10.28 10.28
CA ASP A 17 2.01 -10.70 10.24
C ASP A 17 1.11 -9.68 9.51
N TYR A 18 -0.09 -10.15 9.17
CA TYR A 18 -1.09 -9.38 8.45
C TYR A 18 -1.60 -8.15 9.24
N LEU A 19 -1.80 -8.27 10.56
CA LEU A 19 -2.37 -7.19 11.36
C LEU A 19 -1.38 -6.02 11.49
N THR A 20 -0.09 -6.34 11.67
CA THR A 20 1.00 -5.36 11.66
C THR A 20 1.09 -4.65 10.30
N LEU A 21 0.85 -5.36 9.20
CA LEU A 21 0.80 -4.77 7.86
C LEU A 21 -0.36 -3.79 7.69
N VAL A 22 -1.55 -4.15 8.18
CA VAL A 22 -2.74 -3.28 8.21
C VAL A 22 -2.42 -2.00 9.01
N ALA A 23 -1.89 -2.14 10.21
CA ALA A 23 -1.54 -1.01 11.06
C ALA A 23 -0.46 -0.11 10.41
N ALA A 24 0.60 -0.70 9.84
CA ALA A 24 1.66 0.03 9.16
C ALA A 24 1.13 0.93 8.03
N SER A 25 0.18 0.41 7.24
CA SER A 25 -0.46 1.19 6.16
C SER A 25 -1.33 2.35 6.64
N SER A 26 -1.82 2.27 7.88
CA SER A 26 -2.62 3.31 8.51
C SER A 26 -1.74 4.40 9.14
N ILE A 27 -0.64 4.02 9.81
CA ILE A 27 0.20 4.97 10.58
C ILE A 27 1.24 5.73 9.74
N ILE A 28 1.58 5.27 8.53
CA ILE A 28 2.60 5.92 7.65
C ILE A 28 2.21 7.33 7.15
N ARG A 29 1.06 7.85 7.60
CA ARG A 29 0.48 9.10 7.10
C ARG A 29 1.12 10.33 7.74
N PRO A 30 1.25 11.45 7.01
CA PRO A 30 1.90 12.66 7.52
C PRO A 30 1.34 13.18 8.85
N GLY A 31 0.01 13.12 9.07
CA GLY A 31 -0.59 13.56 10.33
C GLY A 31 -0.17 12.73 11.54
N VAL A 32 -0.26 11.41 11.40
CA VAL A 32 0.09 10.44 12.46
C VAL A 32 1.60 10.47 12.77
N ALA A 33 2.43 10.72 11.75
CA ALA A 33 3.86 10.91 11.94
C ALA A 33 4.19 12.21 12.71
N ARG A 34 3.51 13.32 12.39
CA ARG A 34 3.73 14.62 13.05
C ARG A 34 3.25 14.67 14.50
N SER A 35 2.20 13.92 14.84
CA SER A 35 1.69 13.87 16.22
C SER A 35 2.53 12.99 17.17
N GLY A 36 3.56 12.31 16.66
CA GLY A 36 4.35 11.35 17.43
C GLY A 36 3.67 9.99 17.63
N MET A 37 2.43 9.82 17.18
CA MET A 37 1.68 8.56 17.34
C MET A 37 2.33 7.40 16.59
N MET A 38 2.90 7.64 15.40
CA MET A 38 3.67 6.60 14.69
C MET A 38 4.87 6.12 15.53
N ARG A 39 5.56 7.04 16.21
CA ARG A 39 6.69 6.70 17.08
C ARG A 39 6.22 5.92 18.30
N ALA A 40 5.16 6.38 18.97
CA ALA A 40 4.56 5.68 20.10
C ALA A 40 4.14 4.25 19.71
N TYR A 41 3.49 4.06 18.55
CA TYR A 41 3.11 2.73 18.07
C TYR A 41 4.34 1.81 17.92
N ILE A 42 5.42 2.28 17.28
CA ILE A 42 6.64 1.49 17.09
C ILE A 42 7.28 1.12 18.44
N GLU A 43 7.43 2.09 19.36
CA GLU A 43 8.03 1.87 20.68
C GLU A 43 7.22 0.85 21.49
N ARG A 44 5.89 0.99 21.51
CA ARG A 44 5.00 0.10 22.26
C ARG A 44 4.87 -1.29 21.63
N PHE A 45 4.83 -1.37 20.30
CA PHE A 45 4.91 -2.64 19.57
C PHE A 45 6.14 -3.46 20.01
N HIS A 46 7.32 -2.83 20.06
CA HIS A 46 8.54 -3.51 20.48
C HIS A 46 8.58 -3.81 21.96
N ALA A 47 8.08 -2.92 22.82
CA ALA A 47 8.00 -3.16 24.25
C ALA A 47 7.20 -4.44 24.55
N VAL A 48 6.00 -4.56 23.98
CA VAL A 48 5.13 -5.73 24.15
C VAL A 48 5.74 -6.98 23.52
N ARG A 49 6.29 -6.87 22.30
CA ARG A 49 6.95 -8.00 21.61
C ARG A 49 8.13 -8.57 22.41
N ASN A 50 8.83 -7.74 23.18
CA ASN A 50 9.96 -8.15 24.01
C ASN A 50 9.54 -8.56 25.45
N GLY A 51 8.25 -8.77 25.70
CA GLY A 51 7.72 -9.19 27.00
C GLY A 51 7.62 -8.07 28.04
N GLY A 52 7.80 -6.81 27.63
CA GLY A 52 7.61 -5.64 28.48
C GLY A 52 6.20 -5.07 28.41
N THR A 53 6.01 -3.90 29.01
CA THR A 53 4.77 -3.12 28.99
C THR A 53 5.04 -1.70 28.48
N TYR A 54 3.99 -0.92 28.32
CA TYR A 54 4.08 0.50 27.98
C TYR A 54 3.35 1.36 29.00
N GLU A 55 3.65 2.66 29.00
CA GLU A 55 2.96 3.61 29.87
C GLU A 55 1.49 3.76 29.43
N SER A 56 0.61 3.23 30.27
CA SER A 56 -0.84 3.31 30.12
C SER A 56 -1.32 4.74 30.33
N VAL A 57 -2.09 5.26 29.36
CA VAL A 57 -2.85 6.52 29.55
C VAL A 57 -4.00 6.30 30.53
N HIS A 58 -4.71 5.17 30.37
CA HIS A 58 -5.82 4.77 31.23
C HIS A 58 -6.15 3.29 30.97
N PRO A 59 -6.51 2.48 31.98
CA PRO A 59 -6.84 1.06 31.78
C PRO A 59 -7.91 0.82 30.71
N LYS A 60 -8.94 1.68 30.66
CA LYS A 60 -9.97 1.62 29.61
C LYS A 60 -9.41 1.88 28.21
N MET A 61 -8.41 2.74 28.06
CA MET A 61 -7.77 2.96 26.75
C MET A 61 -6.99 1.74 26.31
N ASP A 62 -6.29 1.06 27.23
CA ASP A 62 -5.58 -0.19 26.94
C ASP A 62 -6.54 -1.31 26.54
N GLU A 63 -7.68 -1.41 27.21
CA GLU A 63 -8.74 -2.36 26.84
C GLU A 63 -9.27 -2.06 25.43
N LEU A 64 -9.59 -0.79 25.14
CA LEU A 64 -10.15 -0.40 23.84
C LEU A 64 -9.15 -0.56 22.70
N MET A 65 -7.87 -0.24 22.93
CA MET A 65 -6.78 -0.21 21.96
C MET A 65 -5.80 -1.38 22.13
N ALA A 66 -6.27 -2.52 22.64
CA ALA A 66 -5.43 -3.68 22.91
C ALA A 66 -4.68 -4.18 21.65
N GLU A 67 -5.37 -4.17 20.49
CA GLU A 67 -4.80 -4.58 19.20
C GLU A 67 -3.72 -3.62 18.67
N THR A 68 -3.65 -2.41 19.20
CA THR A 68 -2.78 -1.33 18.73
C THR A 68 -1.92 -0.75 19.84
N TYR A 69 -1.69 -1.53 20.89
CA TYR A 69 -0.76 -1.20 21.99
C TYR A 69 -1.10 0.13 22.66
N GLY A 70 -2.39 0.38 22.91
CA GLY A 70 -2.83 1.61 23.56
C GLY A 70 -2.77 2.85 22.66
N VAL A 71 -2.53 2.69 21.34
CA VAL A 71 -2.42 3.79 20.39
C VAL A 71 -3.61 3.75 19.44
N MET A 72 -4.37 4.83 19.33
CA MET A 72 -5.39 4.93 18.29
C MET A 72 -4.73 4.89 16.92
N VAL A 73 -5.33 4.19 15.94
CA VAL A 73 -4.79 4.04 14.57
C VAL A 73 -5.86 4.29 13.50
N TYR A 74 -7.12 3.98 13.80
CA TYR A 74 -8.21 3.94 12.84
C TYR A 74 -9.27 5.01 13.08
N GLN A 75 -10.07 5.30 12.06
CA GLN A 75 -11.27 6.14 12.20
C GLN A 75 -12.28 5.55 13.19
N GLU A 76 -12.39 4.23 13.17
CA GLU A 76 -13.25 3.45 14.05
C GLU A 76 -12.82 3.58 15.52
N ASP A 77 -11.52 3.77 15.79
CA ASP A 77 -11.01 3.97 17.15
C ASP A 77 -11.51 5.29 17.74
N VAL A 78 -11.62 6.35 16.93
CA VAL A 78 -12.18 7.65 17.38
C VAL A 78 -13.63 7.47 17.85
N ILE A 79 -14.43 6.75 17.07
CA ILE A 79 -15.82 6.48 17.42
C ILE A 79 -15.88 5.62 18.70
N LYS A 80 -15.08 4.54 18.74
CA LYS A 80 -15.00 3.61 19.86
C LYS A 80 -14.63 4.32 21.16
N VAL A 81 -13.60 5.15 21.15
CA VAL A 81 -13.16 5.91 22.33
C VAL A 81 -14.20 6.95 22.74
N ALA A 82 -14.71 7.76 21.81
CA ALA A 82 -15.75 8.74 22.11
C ALA A 82 -16.98 8.10 22.80
N HIS A 83 -17.42 6.93 22.32
CA HIS A 83 -18.56 6.21 22.88
C HIS A 83 -18.23 5.49 24.19
N GLU A 84 -17.23 4.62 24.19
CA GLU A 84 -16.97 3.69 25.29
C GLU A 84 -16.20 4.35 26.43
N PHE A 85 -15.23 5.23 26.12
CA PHE A 85 -14.44 5.94 27.12
C PHE A 85 -15.24 7.12 27.68
N ALA A 86 -15.72 8.01 26.81
CA ALA A 86 -16.38 9.26 27.20
C ALA A 86 -17.92 9.20 27.20
N GLY A 87 -18.56 8.07 26.92
CA GLY A 87 -20.02 7.94 27.05
C GLY A 87 -20.85 8.77 26.06
N LEU A 88 -20.26 9.25 24.97
CA LEU A 88 -21.01 9.95 23.92
C LEU A 88 -21.91 8.98 23.17
N THR A 89 -23.02 9.43 22.58
CA THR A 89 -23.80 8.57 21.68
C THR A 89 -23.02 8.27 20.38
N LEU A 90 -23.36 7.19 19.67
CA LEU A 90 -22.71 6.89 18.38
C LEU A 90 -22.87 8.03 17.36
N THR A 91 -24.00 8.74 17.39
CA THR A 91 -24.24 9.92 16.56
C THR A 91 -23.22 11.03 16.89
N GLU A 92 -22.97 11.29 18.17
CA GLU A 92 -22.04 12.31 18.65
C GLU A 92 -20.59 11.91 18.37
N ALA A 93 -20.26 10.64 18.57
CA ALA A 93 -18.97 10.09 18.22
C ALA A 93 -18.65 10.25 16.72
N ASP A 94 -19.65 10.06 15.84
CA ASP A 94 -19.48 10.31 14.41
C ASP A 94 -19.40 11.82 14.07
N VAL A 95 -20.07 12.69 14.84
CA VAL A 95 -19.86 14.15 14.74
C VAL A 95 -18.41 14.51 15.06
N LEU A 96 -17.81 13.94 16.10
CA LEU A 96 -16.38 14.14 16.39
C LEU A 96 -15.51 13.67 15.22
N ARG A 97 -15.70 12.43 14.76
CA ARG A 97 -14.92 11.87 13.64
C ARG A 97 -14.99 12.75 12.39
N ARG A 98 -16.18 13.28 12.05
CA ARG A 98 -16.37 14.18 10.90
C ARG A 98 -15.80 15.58 11.13
N GLY A 99 -16.00 16.16 12.32
CA GLY A 99 -15.50 17.48 12.68
C GLY A 99 -13.97 17.56 12.62
N MET A 100 -13.30 16.48 13.05
CA MET A 100 -11.85 16.35 12.96
C MET A 100 -11.36 16.23 11.50
N SER A 101 -12.18 15.87 10.51
CA SER A 101 -11.70 15.77 9.11
C SER A 101 -11.53 17.13 8.41
N GLY A 102 -11.67 18.25 9.12
CA GLY A 102 -11.63 19.61 8.56
C GLY A 102 -12.86 19.97 7.72
N LYS A 103 -13.80 19.04 7.53
CA LYS A 103 -15.08 19.26 6.82
C LYS A 103 -16.11 19.76 7.83
N PHE A 104 -15.90 20.99 8.32
CA PHE A 104 -16.73 21.63 9.32
C PHE A 104 -18.10 22.00 8.74
N ARG A 105 -19.06 21.08 8.75
CA ARG A 105 -20.47 21.40 8.44
C ARG A 105 -21.18 22.16 9.59
N SER A 106 -20.73 22.00 10.84
CA SER A 106 -21.34 22.63 12.03
C SER A 106 -20.32 22.81 13.17
N ARG A 107 -19.61 23.95 13.20
CA ARG A 107 -18.64 24.25 14.30
C ARG A 107 -19.28 24.24 15.69
N GLU A 108 -20.53 24.68 15.79
CA GLU A 108 -21.29 24.74 17.05
C GLU A 108 -21.62 23.35 17.59
N GLU A 109 -22.02 22.42 16.72
CA GLU A 109 -22.33 21.05 17.11
C GLU A 109 -21.07 20.33 17.59
N PHE A 110 -19.96 20.49 16.87
CA PHE A 110 -18.67 19.94 17.27
C PHE A 110 -18.24 20.46 18.65
N LYS A 111 -18.34 21.77 18.90
CA LYS A 111 -18.02 22.37 20.20
C LYS A 111 -18.88 21.79 21.32
N ARG A 112 -20.19 21.63 21.09
CA ARG A 112 -21.11 21.02 22.06
C ARG A 112 -20.75 19.58 22.38
N VAL A 113 -20.35 18.80 21.38
CA VAL A 113 -19.91 17.42 21.59
C VAL A 113 -18.58 17.37 22.34
N ALA A 114 -17.65 18.30 22.05
CA ALA A 114 -16.39 18.43 22.78
C ALA A 114 -16.62 18.76 24.27
N GLU A 115 -17.47 19.73 24.59
CA GLU A 115 -17.82 20.07 25.97
C GLU A 115 -18.43 18.88 26.71
N ARG A 116 -19.32 18.15 26.04
CA ARG A 116 -19.93 16.94 26.61
C ARG A 116 -18.94 15.79 26.81
N PHE A 117 -17.94 15.65 25.94
CA PHE A 117 -16.86 14.67 26.13
C PHE A 117 -16.18 14.88 27.49
N PHE A 118 -15.79 16.11 27.81
CA PHE A 118 -15.13 16.42 29.08
C PHE A 118 -16.07 16.30 30.28
N ALA A 119 -17.32 16.75 30.16
CA ALA A 119 -18.33 16.61 31.21
C ALA A 119 -18.57 15.14 31.58
N ASN A 120 -18.75 14.28 30.57
CA ASN A 120 -18.95 12.84 30.79
C ASN A 120 -17.71 12.18 31.40
N CYS A 121 -16.49 12.57 30.98
CA CYS A 121 -15.25 12.07 31.59
C CYS A 121 -15.18 12.44 33.08
N GLN A 122 -15.58 13.66 33.43
CA GLN A 122 -15.64 14.12 34.82
C GLN A 122 -16.67 13.33 35.63
N GLU A 123 -17.88 13.11 35.09
CA GLU A 123 -18.92 12.29 35.74
C GLU A 123 -18.49 10.84 35.96
N ARG A 124 -17.63 10.31 35.07
CA ARG A 124 -17.00 8.98 35.20
C ARG A 124 -15.81 8.94 36.15
N GLY A 125 -15.45 10.08 36.76
CA GLY A 125 -14.36 10.18 37.72
C GLY A 125 -12.96 10.15 37.11
N TYR A 126 -12.82 10.44 35.81
CA TYR A 126 -11.51 10.51 35.18
C TYR A 126 -10.78 11.80 35.55
N ASP A 127 -9.47 11.69 35.77
CA ASP A 127 -8.61 12.86 35.96
C ASP A 127 -8.62 13.75 34.72
N ARG A 128 -8.58 15.07 34.94
CA ARG A 128 -8.62 16.06 33.86
C ARG A 128 -7.47 15.88 32.88
N LEU A 129 -6.26 15.58 33.35
CA LEU A 129 -5.09 15.36 32.48
C LEU A 129 -5.27 14.12 31.61
N VAL A 130 -5.93 13.07 32.12
CA VAL A 130 -6.26 11.87 31.34
C VAL A 130 -7.26 12.22 30.25
N ALA A 131 -8.33 12.94 30.57
CA ALA A 131 -9.33 13.36 29.59
C ALA A 131 -8.72 14.27 28.51
N GLU A 132 -7.89 15.24 28.90
CA GLU A 132 -7.16 16.12 27.98
C GLU A 132 -6.19 15.34 27.10
N ARG A 133 -5.51 14.32 27.65
CA ARG A 133 -4.61 13.46 26.88
C ARG A 133 -5.36 12.64 25.82
N VAL A 134 -6.47 11.99 26.20
CA VAL A 134 -7.29 11.23 25.25
C VAL A 134 -7.89 12.14 24.19
N TRP A 135 -8.35 13.33 24.57
CA TRP A 135 -8.84 14.33 23.62
C TRP A 135 -7.77 14.75 22.62
N PHE A 136 -6.55 15.03 23.09
CA PHE A 136 -5.42 15.37 22.23
C PHE A 136 -5.11 14.25 21.21
N GLU A 137 -5.19 12.99 21.64
CA GLU A 137 -5.03 11.85 20.74
C GLU A 137 -6.13 11.84 19.67
N ILE A 138 -7.40 12.04 20.03
CA ILE A 138 -8.52 12.18 19.08
C ILE A 138 -8.30 13.34 18.09
N GLU A 139 -7.88 14.52 18.57
CA GLU A 139 -7.60 15.68 17.73
C GLU A 139 -6.44 15.44 16.76
N SER A 140 -5.43 14.68 17.18
CA SER A 140 -4.28 14.35 16.34
C SER A 140 -4.63 13.49 15.12
N PHE A 141 -5.79 12.82 15.16
CA PHE A 141 -6.35 12.06 14.04
C PHE A 141 -7.03 12.93 12.97
N SER A 142 -7.15 14.25 13.21
CA SER A 142 -7.81 15.19 12.31
C SER A 142 -7.23 15.18 10.89
N GLY A 143 -8.07 14.83 9.89
CA GLY A 143 -7.71 14.84 8.46
C GLY A 143 -6.80 13.71 7.97
N TYR A 144 -6.27 12.85 8.85
CA TYR A 144 -5.31 11.80 8.47
C TYR A 144 -5.72 10.39 8.94
N SER A 145 -6.84 10.26 9.64
CA SER A 145 -7.41 8.97 10.06
C SER A 145 -7.79 8.09 8.86
N PHE A 146 -7.59 6.78 8.99
CA PHE A 146 -7.91 5.81 7.94
C PHE A 146 -8.92 4.79 8.43
N ALA A 147 -9.85 4.38 7.55
CA ALA A 147 -10.82 3.34 7.88
C ALA A 147 -10.12 1.98 7.93
N LYS A 148 -10.27 1.25 9.03
CA LYS A 148 -9.66 -0.07 9.25
C LYS A 148 -10.05 -1.05 8.14
N GLY A 149 -11.33 -1.08 7.76
CA GLY A 149 -11.81 -1.99 6.71
C GLY A 149 -11.15 -1.74 5.35
N HIS A 150 -10.90 -0.47 5.01
CA HIS A 150 -10.23 -0.11 3.76
C HIS A 150 -8.72 -0.37 3.83
N SER A 151 -8.10 -0.18 4.99
CA SER A 151 -6.71 -0.61 5.22
C SER A 151 -6.55 -2.13 5.08
N ALA A 152 -7.47 -2.88 5.68
CA ALA A 152 -7.49 -4.33 5.64
C ALA A 152 -7.60 -4.87 4.22
N SER A 153 -8.50 -4.32 3.39
CA SER A 153 -8.66 -4.78 2.00
C SER A 153 -7.41 -4.57 1.16
N TYR A 154 -6.75 -3.41 1.25
CA TYR A 154 -5.51 -3.14 0.52
C TYR A 154 -4.32 -3.96 1.06
N ALA A 155 -4.33 -4.30 2.36
CA ALA A 155 -3.32 -5.19 2.93
C ALA A 155 -3.44 -6.62 2.39
N VAL A 156 -4.64 -7.11 2.07
CA VAL A 156 -4.83 -8.43 1.43
C VAL A 156 -4.18 -8.46 0.06
N GLU A 157 -4.46 -7.49 -0.81
CA GLU A 157 -3.84 -7.38 -2.14
C GLU A 157 -2.31 -7.25 -2.06
N SER A 158 -1.83 -6.49 -1.06
CA SER A 158 -0.40 -6.35 -0.80
C SER A 158 0.22 -7.69 -0.37
N TYR A 159 -0.48 -8.46 0.45
CA TYR A 159 -0.03 -9.77 0.92
C TYR A 159 -0.01 -10.80 -0.21
N GLN A 160 -1.02 -10.81 -1.08
CA GLN A 160 -1.03 -11.65 -2.28
C GLN A 160 0.14 -11.32 -3.22
N SER A 161 0.41 -10.02 -3.44
CA SER A 161 1.58 -9.58 -4.22
C SER A 161 2.89 -10.01 -3.58
N LEU A 162 2.98 -9.93 -2.23
CA LEU A 162 4.15 -10.40 -1.48
C LEU A 162 4.34 -11.91 -1.62
N PHE A 163 3.26 -12.69 -1.52
CA PHE A 163 3.28 -14.14 -1.71
C PHE A 163 3.80 -14.51 -3.10
N LEU A 164 3.26 -13.89 -4.15
CA LEU A 164 3.73 -14.12 -5.52
C LEU A 164 5.19 -13.72 -5.67
N LYS A 165 5.61 -12.58 -5.12
CA LYS A 165 7.01 -12.15 -5.15
C LYS A 165 7.94 -13.12 -4.40
N ALA A 166 7.49 -13.72 -3.29
CA ALA A 166 8.30 -14.62 -2.47
C ALA A 166 8.46 -16.01 -3.10
N HIS A 167 7.43 -16.52 -3.77
CA HIS A 167 7.39 -17.89 -4.30
C HIS A 167 7.58 -17.98 -5.82
N TYR A 168 7.21 -16.93 -6.57
CA TYR A 168 7.30 -16.83 -8.02
C TYR A 168 7.90 -15.47 -8.42
N PRO A 169 9.12 -15.13 -7.95
CA PRO A 169 9.68 -13.79 -8.08
C PRO A 169 9.81 -13.34 -9.54
N LEU A 170 10.20 -14.24 -10.45
CA LEU A 170 10.46 -13.87 -11.84
C LEU A 170 9.15 -13.65 -12.61
N GLU A 171 8.18 -14.55 -12.44
CA GLU A 171 6.85 -14.45 -13.04
C GLU A 171 6.11 -13.22 -12.50
N PHE A 172 6.19 -12.96 -11.19
CA PHE A 172 5.64 -11.76 -10.59
C PHE A 172 6.27 -10.49 -11.17
N MET A 173 7.61 -10.44 -11.31
CA MET A 173 8.28 -9.28 -11.91
C MET A 173 7.86 -9.06 -13.36
N VAL A 174 7.74 -10.12 -14.17
CA VAL A 174 7.23 -10.00 -15.55
C VAL A 174 5.78 -9.49 -15.56
N GLY A 175 4.94 -9.96 -14.63
CA GLY A 175 3.59 -9.43 -14.44
C GLY A 175 3.58 -7.93 -14.12
N VAL A 176 4.41 -7.48 -13.18
CA VAL A 176 4.55 -6.05 -12.82
C VAL A 176 5.05 -5.22 -14.01
N ILE A 177 6.05 -5.71 -14.74
CA ILE A 177 6.60 -5.05 -15.94
C ILE A 177 5.51 -4.85 -16.99
N ASN A 178 4.71 -5.89 -17.25
CA ASN A 178 3.63 -5.86 -18.24
C ASN A 178 2.36 -5.14 -17.76
N ASN A 179 2.25 -4.84 -16.47
CA ASN A 179 1.19 -3.98 -15.95
C ASN A 179 1.49 -2.49 -16.20
N PHE A 180 2.73 -2.13 -16.56
CA PHE A 180 3.18 -0.75 -16.79
C PHE A 180 2.89 0.20 -15.61
N GLY A 181 2.76 -0.37 -14.41
CA GLY A 181 2.47 0.34 -13.18
C GLY A 181 3.54 0.10 -12.11
N GLY A 182 3.20 0.43 -10.87
CA GLY A 182 4.06 0.28 -9.70
C GLY A 182 4.74 1.58 -9.28
N PHE A 183 5.55 1.51 -8.21
CA PHE A 183 6.15 2.70 -7.59
C PHE A 183 7.41 3.20 -8.31
N TYR A 184 8.18 2.30 -8.91
CA TYR A 184 9.43 2.59 -9.61
C TYR A 184 9.27 2.51 -11.13
N ARG A 185 10.26 3.04 -11.86
CA ARG A 185 10.32 2.88 -13.32
C ARG A 185 10.59 1.42 -13.70
N THR A 186 10.14 1.03 -14.89
CA THR A 186 10.17 -0.35 -15.37
C THR A 186 11.57 -0.98 -15.33
N GLU A 187 12.62 -0.20 -15.57
CA GLU A 187 14.01 -0.67 -15.56
C GLU A 187 14.44 -1.22 -14.20
N PHE A 188 13.87 -0.70 -13.10
CA PHE A 188 14.14 -1.20 -11.76
C PHE A 188 13.52 -2.57 -11.52
N TYR A 189 12.38 -2.90 -12.14
CA TYR A 189 11.79 -4.24 -12.04
C TYR A 189 12.58 -5.27 -12.85
N PHE A 190 13.13 -4.89 -14.01
CA PHE A 190 14.09 -5.75 -14.72
C PHE A 190 15.36 -5.99 -13.90
N HIS A 191 15.86 -4.95 -13.22
CA HIS A 191 17.00 -5.09 -12.32
C HIS A 191 16.66 -6.02 -11.14
N GLU A 192 15.50 -5.84 -10.50
CA GLU A 192 15.03 -6.71 -9.42
C GLU A 192 14.90 -8.17 -9.88
N ALA A 193 14.34 -8.42 -11.06
CA ALA A 193 14.26 -9.77 -11.62
C ALA A 193 15.66 -10.40 -11.82
N ARG A 194 16.65 -9.60 -12.27
CA ARG A 194 18.05 -10.04 -12.37
C ARG A 194 18.64 -10.39 -11.00
N MET A 195 18.40 -9.56 -9.98
CA MET A 195 18.85 -9.82 -8.62
C MET A 195 18.24 -11.10 -8.03
N ASN A 196 17.06 -11.52 -8.51
CA ASN A 196 16.39 -12.77 -8.16
C ASN A 196 16.77 -13.95 -9.08
N GLY A 197 17.87 -13.86 -9.83
CA GLY A 197 18.41 -14.96 -10.64
C GLY A 197 17.87 -15.06 -12.07
N GLY A 198 17.11 -14.05 -12.53
CA GLY A 198 16.62 -13.96 -13.90
C GLY A 198 17.71 -13.60 -14.90
N VAL A 199 17.77 -14.32 -16.02
CA VAL A 199 18.61 -13.99 -17.18
C VAL A 199 17.81 -13.08 -18.11
N ILE A 200 18.19 -11.81 -18.18
CA ILE A 200 17.46 -10.81 -18.97
C ILE A 200 18.02 -10.76 -20.39
N GLU A 201 17.23 -11.21 -21.36
CA GLU A 201 17.57 -11.22 -22.78
C GLU A 201 17.05 -9.95 -23.48
N ALA A 202 17.90 -9.36 -24.33
CA ALA A 202 17.53 -8.18 -25.10
C ALA A 202 16.38 -8.49 -26.10
N PRO A 203 15.62 -7.46 -26.56
CA PRO A 203 14.61 -7.66 -27.59
C PRO A 203 15.19 -8.33 -28.84
N CYS A 204 14.61 -9.45 -29.23
CA CYS A 204 15.06 -10.23 -30.38
C CYS A 204 13.85 -10.64 -31.24
N VAL A 205 13.95 -10.40 -32.55
CA VAL A 205 12.87 -10.72 -33.51
C VAL A 205 12.43 -12.19 -33.48
N ASN A 206 13.35 -13.08 -33.10
CA ASN A 206 13.13 -14.52 -33.12
C ASN A 206 12.70 -15.11 -31.78
N SER A 207 12.82 -14.37 -30.67
CA SER A 207 12.51 -14.89 -29.33
C SER A 207 11.66 -13.97 -28.45
N SER A 208 11.59 -12.67 -28.73
CA SER A 208 10.78 -11.72 -27.97
C SER A 208 9.39 -11.54 -28.56
N ASP A 209 8.42 -11.27 -27.71
CA ASP A 209 7.07 -10.86 -28.09
C ASP A 209 6.86 -9.36 -27.94
N TYR A 210 5.62 -8.89 -28.17
CA TYR A 210 5.30 -7.48 -27.93
C TYR A 210 5.42 -7.12 -26.45
N LEU A 211 4.86 -7.95 -25.56
CA LEU A 211 5.03 -7.84 -24.11
C LEU A 211 6.25 -8.66 -23.65
N THR A 212 6.72 -8.39 -22.44
CA THR A 212 7.82 -9.14 -21.83
C THR A 212 7.35 -10.56 -21.48
N THR A 213 8.16 -11.58 -21.80
CA THR A 213 7.82 -12.99 -21.55
C THR A 213 8.90 -13.68 -20.73
N ILE A 214 8.57 -14.83 -20.16
CA ILE A 214 9.48 -15.66 -19.35
C ILE A 214 9.43 -17.13 -19.79
N SER A 215 10.59 -17.78 -19.81
CA SER A 215 10.74 -19.22 -20.01
C SER A 215 11.81 -19.75 -19.05
N GLY A 216 11.41 -20.56 -18.06
CA GLY A 216 12.28 -20.93 -16.96
C GLY A 216 12.78 -19.68 -16.23
N ASN A 217 14.10 -19.49 -16.15
CA ASN A 217 14.70 -18.29 -15.57
C ASN A 217 15.07 -17.20 -16.59
N ARG A 218 14.77 -17.39 -17.88
CA ARG A 218 15.07 -16.41 -18.94
C ARG A 218 13.87 -15.48 -19.15
N ILE A 219 14.11 -14.18 -19.10
CA ILE A 219 13.13 -13.14 -19.34
C ILE A 219 13.49 -12.43 -20.64
N TYR A 220 12.60 -12.46 -21.61
CA TYR A 220 12.77 -11.82 -22.91
C TYR A 220 12.10 -10.46 -22.87
N ILE A 221 12.89 -9.38 -22.99
CA ILE A 221 12.34 -8.02 -23.03
C ILE A 221 11.41 -7.90 -24.25
N GLY A 222 10.19 -7.44 -24.00
CA GLY A 222 9.19 -7.21 -25.04
C GLY A 222 9.48 -5.99 -25.91
N PHE A 223 9.02 -6.03 -27.17
CA PHE A 223 9.16 -4.92 -28.12
C PHE A 223 8.50 -3.62 -27.66
N ILE A 224 7.53 -3.68 -26.76
CA ILE A 224 6.91 -2.49 -26.15
C ILE A 224 7.93 -1.58 -25.42
N HIS A 225 9.07 -2.12 -25.00
CA HIS A 225 10.13 -1.36 -24.33
C HIS A 225 11.14 -0.75 -25.31
N VAL A 226 11.04 -1.04 -26.61
CA VAL A 226 11.93 -0.47 -27.64
C VAL A 226 11.47 0.95 -27.96
N LYS A 227 12.28 1.93 -27.61
CA LYS A 227 12.00 3.35 -27.87
C LYS A 227 11.80 3.58 -29.37
N SER A 228 10.75 4.33 -29.72
CA SER A 228 10.39 4.71 -31.09
C SER A 228 9.94 3.55 -32.00
N LEU A 229 9.73 2.34 -31.47
CA LEU A 229 9.09 1.27 -32.22
C LEU A 229 7.57 1.43 -32.18
N GLU A 230 6.94 1.51 -33.34
CA GLU A 230 5.48 1.57 -33.43
C GLU A 230 4.85 0.28 -32.89
N ALA A 231 3.84 0.40 -32.03
CA ALA A 231 3.15 -0.74 -31.43
C ALA A 231 2.61 -1.73 -32.48
N GLY A 232 2.12 -1.22 -33.61
CA GLY A 232 1.65 -2.05 -34.73
C GLY A 232 2.77 -2.88 -35.37
N ILE A 233 3.98 -2.34 -35.49
CA ILE A 233 5.15 -3.08 -35.98
C ILE A 233 5.57 -4.14 -34.96
N GLY A 234 5.70 -3.76 -33.67
CA GLY A 234 6.10 -4.69 -32.61
C GLY A 234 5.17 -5.91 -32.49
N LYS A 235 3.85 -5.70 -32.60
CA LYS A 235 2.86 -6.80 -32.62
C LYS A 235 2.95 -7.65 -33.90
N ARG A 236 3.23 -7.04 -35.06
CA ARG A 236 3.36 -7.77 -36.33
C ARG A 236 4.54 -8.74 -36.34
N ILE A 237 5.65 -8.42 -35.67
CA ILE A 237 6.82 -9.32 -35.60
C ILE A 237 6.42 -10.71 -35.08
N HIS A 238 5.63 -10.75 -34.01
CA HIS A 238 5.13 -12.00 -33.45
C HIS A 238 4.26 -12.77 -34.45
N VAL A 239 3.28 -12.09 -35.07
CA VAL A 239 2.36 -12.70 -36.06
C VAL A 239 3.11 -13.28 -37.26
N GLU A 240 4.10 -12.56 -37.78
CA GLU A 240 4.89 -13.03 -38.93
C GLU A 240 5.83 -14.19 -38.56
N ARG A 241 6.31 -14.24 -37.31
CA ARG A 241 7.09 -15.37 -36.81
C ARG A 241 6.25 -16.64 -36.64
N GLU A 242 5.02 -16.53 -36.14
CA GLU A 242 4.11 -17.69 -36.05
C GLU A 242 3.76 -18.25 -37.43
N ARG A 243 3.61 -17.38 -38.43
CA ARG A 243 3.26 -17.79 -39.80
C ARG A 243 4.42 -18.39 -40.59
N ASN A 244 5.61 -17.79 -40.48
CA ASN A 244 6.73 -18.09 -41.36
C ASN A 244 7.90 -18.80 -40.65
N GLY A 245 7.79 -19.04 -39.34
CA GLY A 245 8.90 -19.53 -38.52
C GLY A 245 9.95 -18.45 -38.24
N LEU A 246 11.19 -18.86 -38.00
CA LEU A 246 12.29 -17.95 -37.68
C LEU A 246 12.52 -16.93 -38.80
N LEU A 247 12.51 -15.65 -38.43
CA LEU A 247 12.70 -14.53 -39.33
C LEU A 247 14.18 -14.39 -39.70
N ARG A 248 14.46 -14.30 -41.00
CA ARG A 248 15.78 -14.02 -41.56
C ARG A 248 15.92 -12.53 -41.85
N ALA A 249 17.16 -12.05 -42.03
CA ALA A 249 17.46 -10.64 -42.27
C ALA A 249 16.62 -10.00 -43.40
N SER A 250 16.38 -10.75 -44.48
CA SER A 250 15.53 -10.30 -45.59
C SER A 250 14.08 -10.04 -45.16
N THR A 251 13.49 -10.92 -44.34
CA THR A 251 12.10 -10.80 -43.87
C THR A 251 11.90 -9.66 -42.88
N ILE A 252 12.93 -9.31 -42.09
CA ILE A 252 12.87 -8.23 -41.09
C ILE A 252 12.62 -6.85 -41.75
N LEU A 253 13.28 -6.59 -42.88
CA LEU A 253 13.09 -5.35 -43.66
C LEU A 253 11.64 -5.19 -44.16
N PHE A 254 10.96 -6.29 -44.48
CA PHE A 254 9.57 -6.29 -44.93
C PHE A 254 8.58 -6.04 -43.78
N VAL A 255 8.82 -6.63 -42.61
CA VAL A 255 7.99 -6.36 -41.41
C VAL A 255 8.10 -4.89 -41.01
N ALA A 256 9.29 -4.30 -41.14
CA ALA A 256 9.54 -2.88 -40.85
C ALA A 256 8.92 -1.93 -41.90
N SER A 257 8.83 -2.33 -43.17
CA SER A 257 8.25 -1.50 -44.24
C SER A 257 6.71 -1.52 -44.28
N GLY A 258 6.06 -2.42 -43.54
CA GLY A 258 4.60 -2.50 -43.45
C GLY A 258 3.91 -3.13 -44.67
N TRP A 259 4.67 -3.73 -45.58
CA TRP A 259 4.14 -4.37 -46.78
C TRP A 259 3.65 -5.81 -46.48
N ARG A 260 2.43 -6.14 -46.92
CA ARG A 260 1.90 -7.52 -46.89
C ARG A 260 2.44 -8.29 -48.10
N TRP A 261 2.84 -9.54 -47.89
CA TRP A 261 2.93 -10.53 -48.97
C TRP A 261 1.54 -10.81 -49.53
N SER A 262 1.06 -9.98 -50.46
CA SER A 262 0.04 -10.43 -51.41
C SER A 262 0.77 -11.11 -52.58
N LYS A 263 0.89 -12.44 -52.47
CA LYS A 263 1.20 -13.42 -53.53
C LYS A 263 2.50 -13.22 -54.33
N CYS A 264 3.49 -14.05 -54.03
CA CYS A 264 4.36 -14.67 -55.06
C CYS A 264 4.66 -16.12 -54.62
N ALA A 265 3.69 -17.01 -54.83
CA ALA A 265 4.03 -18.39 -55.14
C ALA A 265 4.32 -18.44 -56.65
N CYS A 266 5.40 -19.14 -57.01
CA CYS A 266 6.11 -19.18 -58.31
C CYS A 266 7.23 -18.16 -58.45
#